data_AF-A0AAV9SBH0-F1
#
_entry.id   AF-A0AAV9SBH0-F1
#
_cell.length_a   1.000
_cell.length_b   1.000
_cell.length_c   1.000
_cell.angle_alpha   90.00
_cell.angle_beta   90.00
_cell.angle_gamma   90.00
#
_symmetry.space_group_name_H-M   'P 1'
#
loop_
_entity.id
_entity.type
_entity.pdbx_description
1 polymer ?
#
loop_
_entity_poly.entity_id
_entity_poly.type
_entity_poly.pdbx_seq_one_letter_code
_entity_poly.pdbx_strand_id
1 'polypeptide(L)'
;MGNVLKVDQDFAGNTIENKSIQKERQMQLAQQLLQQLSELSEVELWRVQCCLSQTLLPKFPPIPRHCLHCADALKTAKTMILCYHEDGALSVLATALNLMSPEHPAFNHIMSPTRTKSVRTPVFELVSLPELKMAPDFVRTLRRRLISRIQRPDSVLDALQSNRILNPANRKAVNIYALNKHKNRALMDLILMKGHEAQVGLLQILSQSEPFMLEELNNDLIREKALTEQEISEDSSSIRKDKNGLLAAFGHVFDMNNSVFRLSCKTAGVYSCPFTGLVLDGFGDVLYEMVPWNVDFLSSKGLRPAGPLFRFTLLTGTFDKLHLPHCQLLQDKGKTSLSVAHVTGDYLDFIPGQVTHSHVIIKINGFSCFGLVTSAGSSQAIAGLVLLFFQPFNLSTFVVLLPRNMCLTQVRKEFRRRIGAEYLEQIPDCELISNQMYKLTGEPVTIIQPKISKFLNFTDYDNFLPSFEVRVSPDVTTMTLKLTQHVVMSRVIGWFFSSADCEVWSRVVKLSGTGQSSESANVSMQLFKILIHLKSQDLKTFQHLLTL
;
A
#
# COMPACT_ATOMS: atom_id res chain seq x y z
N MET A 1 -80.92 -8.49 -22.47
CA MET A 1 -79.75 -8.65 -21.59
C MET A 1 -78.53 -8.77 -22.46
N GLY A 2 -77.88 -7.65 -22.75
CA GLY A 2 -76.66 -7.58 -23.55
C GLY A 2 -75.85 -6.41 -23.00
N ASN A 3 -74.53 -6.56 -23.00
CA ASN A 3 -73.50 -5.65 -22.47
C ASN A 3 -73.05 -5.93 -21.03
N VAL A 4 -72.24 -6.98 -20.85
CA VAL A 4 -71.11 -6.99 -19.89
C VAL A 4 -69.94 -7.75 -20.53
N LEU A 5 -69.43 -7.24 -21.65
CA LEU A 5 -68.16 -7.68 -22.27
C LEU A 5 -67.46 -6.44 -22.81
N LYS A 6 -66.88 -5.63 -21.91
CA LYS A 6 -65.94 -4.53 -22.24
C LYS A 6 -65.37 -3.90 -20.95
N VAL A 7 -64.60 -4.65 -20.17
CA VAL A 7 -63.77 -4.04 -19.09
C VAL A 7 -62.40 -4.72 -18.96
N ASP A 8 -62.23 -5.99 -19.34
CA ASP A 8 -60.94 -6.69 -19.12
C ASP A 8 -59.90 -6.59 -20.25
N GLN A 9 -60.18 -5.88 -21.36
CA GLN A 9 -59.18 -5.64 -22.42
C GLN A 9 -58.38 -4.34 -22.23
N ASP A 10 -58.82 -3.39 -21.41
CA ASP A 10 -58.16 -2.08 -21.27
C ASP A 10 -57.07 -2.06 -20.18
N PHE A 11 -57.06 -3.01 -19.25
CA PHE A 11 -56.03 -3.11 -18.19
C PHE A 11 -54.76 -3.86 -18.63
N ALA A 12 -54.92 -4.88 -19.48
CA ALA A 12 -53.79 -5.62 -20.05
C ALA A 12 -53.08 -4.83 -21.16
N GLY A 13 -53.84 -4.09 -21.99
CA GLY A 13 -53.30 -3.17 -22.98
C GLY A 13 -52.43 -2.09 -22.33
N ASN A 14 -52.94 -1.39 -21.33
CA ASN A 14 -52.22 -0.33 -20.60
C ASN A 14 -50.95 -0.79 -19.88
N THR A 15 -50.90 -2.04 -19.40
CA THR A 15 -49.72 -2.55 -18.66
C THR A 15 -48.60 -2.98 -19.59
N ILE A 16 -48.96 -3.51 -20.78
CA ILE A 16 -47.99 -3.86 -21.81
C ILE A 16 -47.50 -2.59 -22.51
N GLU A 17 -48.40 -1.66 -22.84
CA GLU A 17 -48.05 -0.32 -23.38
C GLU A 17 -47.15 0.46 -22.43
N ASN A 18 -47.45 0.52 -21.13
CA ASN A 18 -46.58 1.24 -20.17
C ASN A 18 -45.19 0.59 -20.03
N LYS A 19 -45.09 -0.75 -20.12
CA LYS A 19 -43.79 -1.43 -20.07
C LYS A 19 -43.00 -1.26 -21.38
N SER A 20 -43.66 -1.25 -22.53
CA SER A 20 -43.01 -0.95 -23.81
C SER A 20 -42.58 0.52 -23.87
N ILE A 21 -43.44 1.46 -23.48
CA ILE A 21 -43.13 2.90 -23.42
C ILE A 21 -41.99 3.17 -22.43
N GLN A 22 -41.96 2.53 -21.26
CA GLN A 22 -40.88 2.70 -20.30
C GLN A 22 -39.57 2.10 -20.80
N LYS A 23 -39.60 0.95 -21.48
CA LYS A 23 -38.41 0.34 -22.08
C LYS A 23 -37.88 1.13 -23.28
N GLU A 24 -38.77 1.74 -24.06
CA GLU A 24 -38.44 2.58 -25.20
C GLU A 24 -37.85 3.92 -24.76
N ARG A 25 -38.42 4.51 -23.69
CA ARG A 25 -37.85 5.68 -23.01
C ARG A 25 -36.47 5.39 -22.41
N GLN A 26 -36.27 4.20 -21.84
CA GLN A 26 -34.98 3.75 -21.32
C GLN A 26 -33.92 3.61 -22.43
N MET A 27 -34.31 3.02 -23.55
CA MET A 27 -33.44 2.86 -24.71
C MET A 27 -33.06 4.22 -25.32
N GLN A 28 -34.00 5.18 -25.37
CA GLN A 28 -33.74 6.54 -25.83
C GLN A 28 -32.77 7.30 -24.90
N LEU A 29 -32.93 7.21 -23.59
CA LEU A 29 -32.04 7.90 -22.62
C LEU A 29 -30.63 7.31 -22.61
N ALA A 30 -30.52 5.99 -22.72
CA ALA A 30 -29.22 5.32 -22.84
C ALA A 30 -28.49 5.69 -24.14
N GLN A 31 -29.23 5.82 -25.25
CA GLN A 31 -28.69 6.25 -26.54
C GLN A 31 -28.28 7.73 -26.51
N GLN A 32 -29.03 8.58 -25.81
CA GLN A 32 -28.68 9.98 -25.58
C GLN A 32 -27.38 10.12 -24.76
N LEU A 33 -27.23 9.35 -23.67
CA LEU A 33 -26.01 9.37 -22.86
C LEU A 33 -24.77 8.94 -23.67
N LEU A 34 -24.92 7.90 -24.49
CA LEU A 34 -23.85 7.41 -25.35
C LEU A 34 -23.45 8.45 -26.40
N GLN A 35 -24.43 9.05 -27.07
CA GLN A 35 -24.23 10.09 -28.08
C GLN A 35 -23.42 11.26 -27.50
N GLN A 36 -23.80 11.73 -26.31
CA GLN A 36 -23.14 12.86 -25.63
C GLN A 36 -21.70 12.54 -25.22
N LEU A 37 -21.41 11.32 -24.75
CA LEU A 37 -20.03 10.92 -24.42
C LEU A 37 -19.17 10.68 -25.66
N SER A 38 -19.78 10.29 -26.80
CA SER A 38 -19.06 10.08 -28.06
C SER A 38 -18.72 11.37 -28.82
N GLU A 39 -19.41 12.47 -28.52
CA GLU A 39 -19.14 13.80 -29.09
C GLU A 39 -17.96 14.53 -28.40
N LEU A 40 -17.52 14.03 -27.24
CA LEU A 40 -16.38 14.58 -26.51
C LEU A 40 -15.06 14.18 -27.14
N SER A 41 -14.08 15.10 -27.14
CA SER A 41 -12.70 14.73 -27.47
C SER A 41 -12.13 13.76 -26.43
N GLU A 42 -11.09 13.02 -26.79
CA GLU A 42 -10.44 12.04 -25.90
C GLU A 42 -9.98 12.67 -24.56
N VAL A 43 -9.52 13.92 -24.62
CA VAL A 43 -9.10 14.69 -23.44
C VAL A 43 -10.29 15.07 -22.56
N GLU A 44 -11.43 15.45 -23.15
CA GLU A 44 -12.64 15.80 -22.40
C GLU A 44 -13.29 14.57 -21.78
N LEU A 45 -13.34 13.45 -22.50
CA LEU A 45 -13.82 12.17 -21.99
C LEU A 45 -12.98 11.72 -20.78
N TRP A 46 -11.65 11.84 -20.88
CA TRP A 46 -10.76 11.53 -19.76
C TRP A 46 -11.01 12.44 -18.54
N ARG A 47 -11.29 13.73 -18.77
CA ARG A 47 -11.64 14.66 -17.68
C ARG A 47 -12.98 14.30 -17.04
N VAL A 48 -14.01 13.93 -17.81
CA VAL A 48 -15.28 13.39 -17.28
C VAL A 48 -15.02 12.16 -16.41
N GLN A 49 -14.23 11.21 -16.90
CA GLN A 49 -13.86 10.00 -16.15
C GLN A 49 -13.11 10.32 -14.85
N CYS A 50 -12.25 11.33 -14.86
CA CYS A 50 -11.59 11.82 -13.65
C CYS A 50 -12.58 12.41 -12.64
N CYS A 51 -13.57 13.17 -13.11
CA CYS A 51 -14.65 13.71 -12.28
C CYS A 51 -15.54 12.60 -11.69
N LEU A 52 -15.87 11.56 -12.47
CA LEU A 52 -16.65 10.41 -12.01
C LEU A 52 -15.95 9.60 -10.93
N SER A 53 -14.62 9.69 -10.84
CA SER A 53 -13.83 9.11 -9.76
C SER A 53 -13.83 9.91 -8.46
N GLN A 54 -14.55 11.03 -8.45
CA GLN A 54 -14.68 11.96 -7.35
C GLN A 54 -16.16 12.11 -6.96
N THR A 55 -16.42 12.56 -5.75
CA THR A 55 -17.80 12.73 -5.26
C THR A 55 -18.40 14.02 -5.83
N LEU A 56 -19.18 13.89 -6.91
CA LEU A 56 -19.80 15.03 -7.60
C LEU A 56 -21.15 15.44 -7.00
N LEU A 57 -21.94 14.48 -6.52
CA LEU A 57 -23.27 14.71 -5.96
C LEU A 57 -23.48 13.85 -4.70
N PRO A 58 -24.09 14.38 -3.61
CA PRO A 58 -24.20 13.67 -2.32
C PRO A 58 -24.95 12.32 -2.36
N LYS A 59 -25.76 12.06 -3.39
CA LYS A 59 -26.55 10.84 -3.54
C LYS A 59 -25.88 9.76 -4.39
N PHE A 60 -24.76 10.08 -5.06
CA PHE A 60 -24.15 9.21 -6.06
C PHE A 60 -22.68 8.94 -5.68
N PRO A 61 -22.33 7.68 -5.33
CA PRO A 61 -20.97 7.34 -4.89
C PRO A 61 -19.99 7.35 -6.10
N PRO A 62 -18.72 7.75 -5.91
CA PRO A 62 -17.76 7.82 -7.01
C PRO A 62 -17.48 6.45 -7.63
N ILE A 63 -17.29 6.43 -8.96
CA ILE A 63 -16.90 5.23 -9.70
C ILE A 63 -15.37 5.06 -9.59
N PRO A 64 -14.85 3.90 -9.15
CA PRO A 64 -13.42 3.69 -9.00
C PRO A 64 -12.63 3.93 -10.30
N ARG A 65 -11.45 4.58 -10.19
CA ARG A 65 -10.60 4.94 -11.35
C ARG A 65 -10.26 3.75 -12.25
N HIS A 66 -10.06 2.56 -11.70
CA HIS A 66 -9.74 1.36 -12.48
C HIS A 66 -10.90 0.86 -13.35
N CYS A 67 -12.15 1.25 -13.05
CA CYS A 67 -13.33 0.96 -13.89
C CYS A 67 -13.47 1.94 -15.07
N LEU A 68 -12.77 3.07 -15.00
CA LEU A 68 -12.80 4.15 -15.99
C LEU A 68 -11.49 4.25 -16.79
N HIS A 69 -10.40 3.73 -16.24
CA HIS A 69 -9.09 3.69 -16.89
C HIS A 69 -9.15 2.82 -18.16
N CYS A 70 -8.83 3.41 -19.31
CA CYS A 70 -8.97 2.80 -20.64
C CYS A 70 -10.41 2.49 -21.08
N ALA A 71 -11.43 3.10 -20.45
CA ALA A 71 -12.81 2.98 -20.92
C ALA A 71 -13.07 3.95 -22.06
N ASP A 72 -13.66 3.48 -23.17
CA ASP A 72 -14.18 4.33 -24.22
C ASP A 72 -15.54 4.94 -23.81
N ALA A 73 -16.10 5.82 -24.63
CA ALA A 73 -17.39 6.47 -24.38
C ALA A 73 -18.51 5.44 -24.11
N LEU A 74 -18.50 4.30 -24.82
CA LEU A 74 -19.49 3.23 -24.68
C LEU A 74 -19.39 2.51 -23.33
N LYS A 75 -18.19 2.12 -22.93
CA LYS A 75 -17.94 1.44 -21.66
C LYS A 75 -18.16 2.37 -20.47
N THR A 76 -17.88 3.66 -20.64
CA THR A 76 -18.17 4.71 -19.67
C THR A 76 -19.68 4.91 -19.51
N ALA A 77 -20.44 5.04 -20.61
CA ALA A 77 -21.90 5.17 -20.59
C ALA A 77 -22.56 3.97 -19.89
N LYS A 78 -22.15 2.74 -20.25
CA LYS A 78 -22.66 1.51 -19.61
C LYS A 78 -22.39 1.49 -18.12
N THR A 79 -21.20 1.90 -17.69
CA THR A 79 -20.82 1.94 -16.28
C THR A 79 -21.62 2.99 -15.52
N MET A 80 -21.84 4.17 -16.10
CA MET A 80 -22.67 5.22 -15.49
C MET A 80 -24.14 4.79 -15.35
N ILE A 81 -24.72 4.14 -16.36
CA ILE A 81 -26.10 3.62 -16.29
C ILE A 81 -26.22 2.54 -15.21
N LEU A 82 -25.23 1.66 -15.10
CA LEU A 82 -25.19 0.60 -14.09
C LEU A 82 -25.04 1.15 -12.66
N CYS A 83 -24.24 2.21 -12.48
CA CYS A 83 -23.96 2.78 -11.16
C CYS A 83 -25.02 3.78 -10.68
N TYR A 84 -25.62 4.55 -11.59
CA TYR A 84 -26.45 5.71 -11.23
C TYR A 84 -27.89 5.65 -11.75
N HIS A 85 -28.25 4.65 -12.57
CA HIS A 85 -29.47 4.64 -13.37
C HIS A 85 -29.51 5.79 -14.39
N GLU A 86 -30.42 5.76 -15.37
CA GLU A 86 -30.40 6.69 -16.52
C GLU A 86 -30.54 8.17 -16.10
N ASP A 87 -31.50 8.49 -15.24
CA ASP A 87 -31.73 9.86 -14.76
C ASP A 87 -30.57 10.38 -13.89
N GLY A 88 -29.98 9.49 -13.08
CA GLY A 88 -28.83 9.81 -12.24
C GLY A 88 -27.55 9.96 -13.05
N ALA A 89 -27.35 9.13 -14.07
CA ALA A 89 -26.22 9.19 -14.98
C ALA A 89 -26.21 10.51 -15.77
N LEU A 90 -27.36 10.96 -16.26
CA LEU A 90 -27.51 12.26 -16.93
C LEU A 90 -27.26 13.43 -15.97
N SER A 91 -27.77 13.35 -14.74
CA SER A 91 -27.55 14.39 -13.71
C SER A 91 -26.08 14.53 -13.30
N VAL A 92 -25.39 13.40 -13.13
CA VAL A 92 -23.96 13.35 -12.80
C VAL A 92 -23.12 13.82 -14.00
N LEU A 93 -23.48 13.42 -15.23
CA LEU A 93 -22.78 13.87 -16.44
C LEU A 93 -22.92 15.38 -16.64
N ALA A 94 -24.14 15.93 -16.51
CA ALA A 94 -24.38 17.35 -16.64
C ALA A 94 -23.56 18.15 -15.62
N THR A 95 -23.47 17.66 -14.38
CA THR A 95 -22.64 18.27 -13.32
C THR A 95 -21.15 18.21 -13.66
N ALA A 96 -20.68 17.07 -14.19
CA ALA A 96 -19.29 16.91 -14.61
C ALA A 96 -18.93 17.83 -15.79
N LEU A 97 -19.80 17.98 -16.78
CA LEU A 97 -19.61 18.89 -17.92
C LEU A 97 -19.58 20.35 -17.47
N ASN A 98 -20.46 20.75 -16.55
CA ASN A 98 -20.51 22.10 -16.01
C ASN A 98 -19.25 22.49 -15.22
N LEU A 99 -18.62 21.51 -14.54
CA LEU A 99 -17.35 21.69 -13.82
C LEU A 99 -16.16 21.91 -14.77
N MET A 100 -16.27 21.48 -16.01
CA MET A 100 -15.17 21.53 -16.99
C MET A 100 -15.25 22.73 -17.94
N SER A 101 -16.46 23.19 -18.32
CA SER A 101 -16.70 24.40 -19.12
C SER A 101 -18.18 24.84 -19.05
N PRO A 102 -18.51 26.06 -18.56
CA PRO A 102 -19.90 26.53 -18.42
C PRO A 102 -20.66 26.84 -19.73
N GLU A 103 -19.99 26.91 -20.88
CA GLU A 103 -20.55 27.37 -22.18
C GLU A 103 -20.71 26.23 -23.21
N HIS A 104 -20.70 24.95 -22.78
CA HIS A 104 -20.66 23.82 -23.71
C HIS A 104 -22.03 23.56 -24.40
N PRO A 105 -22.09 23.35 -25.74
CA PRO A 105 -23.35 23.23 -26.50
C PRO A 105 -24.25 22.05 -26.08
N ALA A 106 -23.67 21.02 -25.44
CA ALA A 106 -24.38 19.89 -24.83
C ALA A 106 -25.27 20.27 -23.62
N PHE A 107 -25.03 21.43 -22.99
CA PHE A 107 -25.70 21.85 -21.76
C PHE A 107 -27.17 22.22 -21.98
N ASN A 108 -27.51 22.81 -23.14
CA ASN A 108 -28.84 23.35 -23.41
C ASN A 108 -29.92 22.30 -23.71
N HIS A 109 -29.54 21.03 -23.85
CA HIS A 109 -30.49 19.93 -24.13
C HIS A 109 -31.01 19.20 -22.88
N ILE A 110 -30.59 19.57 -21.67
CA ILE A 110 -30.81 18.76 -20.45
C ILE A 110 -31.93 19.26 -19.53
N MET A 111 -32.42 20.50 -19.68
CA MET A 111 -33.44 21.04 -18.76
C MET A 111 -34.84 21.12 -19.38
N SER A 112 -35.74 20.23 -18.93
CA SER A 112 -37.15 20.58 -18.73
C SER A 112 -37.55 20.26 -17.28
N PRO A 113 -38.32 21.13 -16.60
CA PRO A 113 -38.39 21.12 -15.14
C PRO A 113 -39.54 20.27 -14.62
N THR A 114 -39.25 19.28 -13.78
CA THR A 114 -40.28 18.67 -12.90
C THR A 114 -39.87 18.70 -11.43
N ARG A 115 -40.52 19.66 -10.78
CA ARG A 115 -40.68 19.95 -9.35
C ARG A 115 -41.22 18.75 -8.56
N THR A 116 -40.85 18.67 -7.27
CA THR A 116 -41.60 18.19 -6.06
C THR A 116 -40.76 17.22 -5.22
N LYS A 117 -40.84 17.14 -3.89
CA LYS A 117 -41.31 18.00 -2.78
C LYS A 117 -40.68 17.37 -1.53
N SER A 118 -40.28 18.22 -0.59
CA SER A 118 -39.82 17.84 0.75
C SER A 118 -40.92 17.08 1.52
N VAL A 119 -40.57 15.95 2.15
CA VAL A 119 -41.39 15.27 3.15
C VAL A 119 -40.52 15.01 4.38
N ARG A 120 -40.95 15.55 5.53
CA ARG A 120 -40.43 15.23 6.88
C ARG A 120 -41.12 13.97 7.39
N THR A 121 -40.43 13.14 8.16
CA THR A 121 -41.02 12.11 9.06
C THR A 121 -39.97 11.59 10.06
N PRO A 122 -40.36 10.91 11.15
CA PRO A 122 -40.20 11.39 12.52
C PRO A 122 -39.10 10.66 13.32
N VAL A 123 -38.79 11.24 14.49
CA VAL A 123 -37.94 10.67 15.55
C VAL A 123 -38.62 9.43 16.15
N PHE A 124 -37.87 8.35 16.33
CA PHE A 124 -38.26 7.20 17.16
C PHE A 124 -37.14 6.80 18.12
N GLU A 125 -37.56 6.44 19.33
CA GLU A 125 -36.78 6.21 20.54
C GLU A 125 -35.86 4.98 20.47
N LEU A 126 -34.65 5.14 21.03
CA LEU A 126 -33.68 4.09 21.29
C LEU A 126 -34.07 3.27 22.53
N VAL A 127 -34.20 1.96 22.37
CA VAL A 127 -34.16 1.01 23.50
C VAL A 127 -32.69 0.78 23.87
N SER A 128 -32.38 0.96 25.16
CA SER A 128 -31.04 1.05 25.72
C SER A 128 -30.35 -0.32 25.86
N LEU A 129 -29.13 -0.45 25.34
CA LEU A 129 -28.15 -1.45 25.77
C LEU A 129 -27.16 -0.79 26.76
N PRO A 130 -26.54 -1.55 27.68
CA PRO A 130 -25.64 -1.02 28.70
C PRO A 130 -24.44 -0.35 28.04
N GLU A 131 -24.13 0.86 28.52
CA GLU A 131 -23.07 1.75 28.02
C GLU A 131 -21.68 1.09 27.97
N LEU A 132 -21.34 0.47 26.85
CA LEU A 132 -19.97 0.51 26.37
C LEU A 132 -19.79 1.86 25.71
N LYS A 133 -19.14 2.81 26.40
CA LYS A 133 -18.74 4.11 25.86
C LYS A 133 -17.93 3.90 24.57
N MET A 134 -18.62 3.87 23.43
CA MET A 134 -18.00 3.64 22.14
C MET A 134 -17.32 4.94 21.71
N ALA A 135 -15.98 4.95 21.73
CA ALA A 135 -15.22 6.03 21.12
C ALA A 135 -15.66 6.18 19.64
N PRO A 136 -15.78 7.40 19.11
CA PRO A 136 -16.31 7.68 17.76
C PRO A 136 -15.58 6.97 16.60
N ASP A 137 -14.42 6.37 16.88
CA ASP A 137 -13.56 5.69 15.92
C ASP A 137 -13.56 4.15 16.03
N PHE A 138 -14.39 3.56 16.89
CA PHE A 138 -14.31 2.13 17.20
C PHE A 138 -14.47 1.21 15.98
N VAL A 139 -15.48 1.44 15.14
CA VAL A 139 -15.67 0.67 13.89
C VAL A 139 -14.58 0.98 12.86
N ARG A 140 -13.98 2.18 12.90
CA ARG A 140 -12.85 2.57 12.05
C ARG A 140 -11.59 1.80 12.44
N THR A 141 -11.33 1.62 13.74
CA THR A 141 -10.24 0.79 14.28
C THR A 141 -10.40 -0.68 13.92
N LEU A 142 -11.63 -1.20 14.00
CA LEU A 142 -11.94 -2.60 13.66
C LEU A 142 -12.03 -2.88 12.16
N ARG A 143 -12.06 -1.84 11.32
CA ARG A 143 -12.31 -1.94 9.86
C ARG A 143 -11.47 -3.01 9.17
N ARG A 144 -10.16 -3.03 9.37
CA ARG A 144 -9.27 -4.01 8.71
C ARG A 144 -9.59 -5.44 9.11
N ARG A 145 -9.93 -5.64 10.39
CA ARG A 145 -10.21 -6.96 10.96
C ARG A 145 -11.59 -7.46 10.53
N LEU A 146 -12.59 -6.58 10.53
CA LEU A 146 -13.92 -6.85 9.97
C LEU A 146 -13.85 -7.21 8.48
N ILE A 147 -13.03 -6.52 7.68
CA ILE A 147 -12.83 -6.85 6.26
C ILE A 147 -12.29 -8.27 6.07
N SER A 148 -11.39 -8.70 6.96
CA SER A 148 -10.74 -10.01 6.89
C SER A 148 -11.56 -11.15 7.51
N ARG A 149 -12.39 -10.86 8.52
CA ARG A 149 -13.03 -11.88 9.36
C ARG A 149 -14.50 -12.12 9.03
N ILE A 150 -15.21 -11.17 8.41
CA ILE A 150 -16.58 -11.40 7.94
C ILE A 150 -16.55 -12.43 6.81
N GLN A 151 -17.00 -13.66 7.10
CA GLN A 151 -17.00 -14.75 6.13
C GLN A 151 -18.21 -14.72 5.20
N ARG A 152 -19.34 -14.17 5.70
CA ARG A 152 -20.64 -14.19 5.02
C ARG A 152 -21.19 -12.75 4.82
N PRO A 153 -20.62 -11.95 3.91
CA PRO A 153 -21.07 -10.58 3.66
C PRO A 153 -22.54 -10.48 3.26
N ASP A 154 -23.05 -11.45 2.49
CA ASP A 154 -24.41 -11.42 1.98
C ASP A 154 -25.45 -11.51 3.11
N SER A 155 -25.22 -12.32 4.15
CA SER A 155 -26.11 -12.37 5.33
C SER A 155 -26.06 -11.11 6.18
N VAL A 156 -24.89 -10.46 6.27
CA VAL A 156 -24.75 -9.17 6.96
C VAL A 156 -25.49 -8.07 6.17
N LEU A 157 -25.40 -8.09 4.83
CA LEU A 157 -26.15 -7.19 3.95
C LEU A 157 -27.67 -7.41 4.04
N ASP A 158 -28.12 -8.66 4.11
CA ASP A 158 -29.53 -9.03 4.33
C ASP A 158 -30.07 -8.46 5.65
N ALA A 159 -29.32 -8.64 6.74
CA ALA A 159 -29.69 -8.14 8.06
C ALA A 159 -29.66 -6.60 8.11
N LEU A 160 -28.68 -5.94 7.49
CA LEU A 160 -28.59 -4.49 7.41
C LEU A 160 -29.71 -3.86 6.59
N GLN A 161 -30.16 -4.55 5.54
CA GLN A 161 -31.29 -4.10 4.75
C GLN A 161 -32.62 -4.32 5.49
N SER A 162 -32.79 -5.46 6.16
CA SER A 162 -33.98 -5.76 6.98
C SER A 162 -34.15 -4.77 8.13
N ASN A 163 -33.05 -4.29 8.72
CA ASN A 163 -33.03 -3.26 9.75
C ASN A 163 -33.06 -1.81 9.21
N ARG A 164 -33.33 -1.63 7.90
CA ARG A 164 -33.39 -0.31 7.22
C ARG A 164 -32.12 0.55 7.30
N ILE A 165 -30.99 -0.03 7.70
CA ILE A 165 -29.68 0.66 7.74
C ILE A 165 -29.17 0.88 6.30
N LEU A 166 -29.35 -0.12 5.44
CA LEU A 166 -29.03 -0.07 4.01
C LEU A 166 -30.30 -0.17 3.14
N ASN A 167 -30.31 0.54 2.01
CA ASN A 167 -31.39 0.44 1.03
C ASN A 167 -31.04 -0.58 -0.08
N PRO A 168 -32.00 -0.98 -0.94
CA PRO A 168 -31.75 -1.97 -1.99
C PRO A 168 -30.69 -1.55 -3.02
N ALA A 169 -30.52 -0.24 -3.27
CA ALA A 169 -29.50 0.28 -4.17
C ALA A 169 -28.08 0.09 -3.59
N ASN A 170 -27.92 0.36 -2.30
CA ASN A 170 -26.67 0.14 -1.57
C ASN A 170 -26.24 -1.33 -1.62
N ARG A 171 -27.19 -2.26 -1.46
CA ARG A 171 -26.91 -3.70 -1.55
C ARG A 171 -26.45 -4.09 -2.95
N LYS A 172 -27.14 -3.62 -3.98
CA LYS A 172 -26.73 -3.89 -5.37
C LYS A 172 -25.33 -3.36 -5.65
N ALA A 173 -24.99 -2.17 -5.14
CA ALA A 173 -23.66 -1.60 -5.27
C ALA A 173 -22.56 -2.44 -4.59
N VAL A 174 -22.82 -3.00 -3.41
CA VAL A 174 -21.87 -3.92 -2.73
C VAL A 174 -21.80 -5.29 -3.43
N ASN A 175 -22.89 -5.75 -4.04
CA ASN A 175 -22.93 -7.05 -4.73
C ASN A 175 -22.31 -7.06 -6.13
N ILE A 176 -21.85 -5.91 -6.65
CA ILE A 176 -21.02 -5.85 -7.86
C ILE A 176 -19.70 -6.61 -7.66
N TYR A 177 -19.19 -6.66 -6.43
CA TYR A 177 -17.94 -7.32 -6.12
C TYR A 177 -18.15 -8.84 -5.98
N ALA A 178 -17.46 -9.63 -6.80
CA ALA A 178 -17.54 -11.09 -6.75
C ALA A 178 -16.85 -11.70 -5.51
N LEU A 179 -15.74 -11.09 -5.04
CA LEU A 179 -14.95 -11.61 -3.91
C LEU A 179 -15.43 -11.02 -2.57
N ASN A 180 -15.62 -11.88 -1.56
CA ASN A 180 -16.07 -11.49 -0.22
C ASN A 180 -15.20 -10.41 0.43
N LYS A 181 -13.87 -10.47 0.23
CA LYS A 181 -12.94 -9.43 0.72
C LYS A 181 -13.26 -8.04 0.17
N HIS A 182 -13.65 -7.95 -1.10
CA HIS A 182 -14.01 -6.69 -1.74
C HIS A 182 -15.43 -6.25 -1.37
N LYS A 183 -16.38 -7.19 -1.24
CA LYS A 183 -17.70 -6.91 -0.66
C LYS A 183 -17.60 -6.33 0.75
N ASN A 184 -16.81 -6.96 1.63
CA ASN A 184 -16.60 -6.50 3.00
C ASN A 184 -15.98 -5.09 3.02
N ARG A 185 -15.01 -4.81 2.13
CA ARG A 185 -14.42 -3.46 2.04
C ARG A 185 -15.45 -2.41 1.66
N ALA A 186 -16.21 -2.64 0.60
CA ALA A 186 -17.26 -1.74 0.14
C ALA A 186 -18.37 -1.55 1.18
N LEU A 187 -18.73 -2.63 1.88
CA LEU A 187 -19.67 -2.59 3.00
C LEU A 187 -19.16 -1.69 4.14
N MET A 188 -17.92 -1.88 4.58
CA MET A 188 -17.35 -1.06 5.66
C MET A 188 -17.19 0.41 5.27
N ASP A 189 -16.85 0.71 4.02
CA ASP A 189 -16.83 2.08 3.48
C ASP A 189 -18.20 2.75 3.54
N LEU A 190 -19.21 2.04 3.08
CA LEU A 190 -20.60 2.49 3.08
C LEU A 190 -21.15 2.74 4.49
N ILE A 191 -20.82 1.87 5.46
CA ILE A 191 -21.25 2.01 6.86
C ILE A 191 -20.55 3.20 7.53
N LEU A 192 -19.25 3.41 7.30
CA LEU A 192 -18.54 4.58 7.85
C LEU A 192 -19.08 5.89 7.26
N MET A 193 -19.40 5.91 5.96
CA MET A 193 -20.00 7.07 5.28
C MET A 193 -21.39 7.41 5.84
N LYS A 194 -22.21 6.41 6.16
CA LYS A 194 -23.54 6.62 6.76
C LYS A 194 -23.51 7.16 8.19
N GLY A 195 -22.35 7.17 8.83
CA GLY A 195 -22.17 7.77 10.15
C GLY A 195 -22.46 6.83 11.31
N HIS A 196 -22.54 7.42 12.51
CA HIS A 196 -22.51 6.69 13.77
C HIS A 196 -23.68 5.68 13.94
N GLU A 197 -24.89 6.05 13.54
CA GLU A 197 -26.07 5.17 13.65
C GLU A 197 -25.91 3.87 12.84
N ALA A 198 -25.35 3.95 11.63
CA ALA A 198 -25.08 2.77 10.81
C ALA A 198 -23.95 1.90 11.38
N GLN A 199 -22.97 2.51 12.04
CA GLN A 199 -21.88 1.82 12.72
C GLN A 199 -22.38 1.04 13.94
N VAL A 200 -23.24 1.65 14.76
CA VAL A 200 -23.91 0.99 15.88
C VAL A 200 -24.79 -0.15 15.39
N GLY A 201 -25.59 0.10 14.35
CA GLY A 201 -26.46 -0.91 13.75
C GLY A 201 -25.69 -2.10 13.17
N LEU A 202 -24.52 -1.87 12.55
CA LEU A 202 -23.65 -2.94 12.08
C LEU A 202 -23.15 -3.82 13.23
N LEU A 203 -22.68 -3.22 14.33
CA LEU A 203 -22.21 -3.96 15.49
C LEU A 203 -23.34 -4.74 16.17
N GLN A 204 -24.54 -4.18 16.23
CA GLN A 204 -25.71 -4.87 16.74
C GLN A 204 -26.07 -6.10 15.90
N ILE A 205 -26.04 -5.97 14.57
CA ILE A 205 -26.25 -7.11 13.65
C ILE A 205 -25.16 -8.16 13.79
N LEU A 206 -23.89 -7.74 13.88
CA LEU A 206 -22.77 -8.65 14.08
C LEU A 206 -22.84 -9.34 15.45
N SER A 207 -23.36 -8.69 16.49
CA SER A 207 -23.51 -9.29 17.82
C SER A 207 -24.56 -10.40 17.84
N GLN A 208 -25.56 -10.31 16.96
CA GLN A 208 -26.61 -11.33 16.83
C GLN A 208 -26.22 -12.46 15.87
N SER A 209 -25.45 -12.15 14.82
CA SER A 209 -25.07 -13.11 13.78
C SER A 209 -23.74 -13.83 14.05
N GLU A 210 -22.75 -13.13 14.61
CA GLU A 210 -21.40 -13.64 14.86
C GLU A 210 -20.83 -13.15 16.22
N PRO A 211 -21.46 -13.50 17.37
CA PRO A 211 -21.06 -13.00 18.69
C PRO A 211 -19.63 -13.39 19.08
N PHE A 212 -19.22 -14.63 18.80
CA PHE A 212 -17.88 -15.14 19.10
C PHE A 212 -16.78 -14.43 18.31
N MET A 213 -17.06 -14.00 17.07
CA MET A 213 -16.12 -13.24 16.25
C MET A 213 -15.91 -11.83 16.82
N LEU A 214 -16.98 -11.18 17.30
CA LEU A 214 -16.86 -9.89 17.97
C LEU A 214 -16.14 -9.99 19.31
N GLU A 215 -16.38 -11.04 20.08
CA GLU A 215 -15.70 -11.30 21.35
C GLU A 215 -14.20 -11.60 21.12
N GLU A 216 -13.85 -12.39 20.10
CA GLU A 216 -12.46 -12.59 19.65
C GLU A 216 -11.82 -11.27 19.20
N LEU A 217 -12.55 -10.45 18.43
CA LEU A 217 -12.07 -9.15 17.99
C LEU A 217 -11.75 -8.21 19.16
N ASN A 218 -12.60 -8.21 20.17
CA ASN A 218 -12.45 -7.41 21.39
C ASN A 218 -11.34 -7.97 22.30
N ASN A 219 -11.24 -9.28 22.47
CA ASN A 219 -10.20 -9.93 23.25
C ASN A 219 -8.82 -9.75 22.63
N ASP A 220 -8.70 -9.78 21.31
CA ASP A 220 -7.46 -9.43 20.59
C ASP A 220 -7.10 -7.95 20.78
N LEU A 221 -8.07 -7.02 20.85
CA LEU A 221 -7.79 -5.61 21.17
C LEU A 221 -7.31 -5.47 22.62
N ILE A 222 -7.92 -6.20 23.56
CA ILE A 222 -7.51 -6.24 24.96
C ILE A 222 -6.12 -6.89 25.08
N ARG A 223 -5.83 -7.93 24.31
CA ARG A 223 -4.53 -8.61 24.28
C ARG A 223 -3.47 -7.73 23.63
N GLU A 224 -3.75 -7.05 22.52
CA GLU A 224 -2.85 -6.07 21.91
C GLU A 224 -2.57 -4.90 22.88
N LYS A 225 -3.59 -4.47 23.64
CA LYS A 225 -3.44 -3.45 24.68
C LYS A 225 -2.64 -3.96 25.90
N ALA A 226 -2.86 -5.20 26.32
CA ALA A 226 -2.14 -5.84 27.41
C ALA A 226 -0.69 -6.17 27.03
N LEU A 227 -0.43 -6.55 25.76
CA LEU A 227 0.91 -6.74 25.21
C LEU A 227 1.66 -5.39 25.14
N THR A 228 0.98 -4.31 24.74
CA THR A 228 1.58 -2.96 24.81
C THR A 228 1.78 -2.46 26.24
N GLU A 229 0.98 -2.87 27.22
CA GLU A 229 1.17 -2.52 28.64
C GLU A 229 2.21 -3.42 29.35
N GLN A 230 2.38 -4.69 28.97
CA GLN A 230 3.43 -5.59 29.46
C GLN A 230 4.80 -5.30 28.81
N GLU A 231 4.84 -4.89 27.54
CA GLU A 231 6.07 -4.40 26.89
C GLU A 231 6.58 -3.09 27.53
N ILE A 232 5.72 -2.34 28.25
CA ILE A 232 6.11 -1.15 29.02
C ILE A 232 6.71 -1.51 30.40
N SER A 233 6.40 -2.67 30.98
CA SER A 233 6.91 -3.03 32.32
C SER A 233 8.19 -3.89 32.29
N GLU A 234 8.37 -4.76 31.30
CA GLU A 234 9.53 -5.68 31.27
C GLU A 234 10.78 -5.15 30.54
N ASP A 235 10.68 -4.12 29.70
CA ASP A 235 11.86 -3.46 29.08
C ASP A 235 12.38 -2.26 29.90
N SER A 236 11.82 -2.04 31.09
CA SER A 236 12.27 -1.01 32.04
C SER A 236 13.62 -1.31 32.73
N SER A 237 14.31 -2.40 32.35
CA SER A 237 15.61 -2.76 32.94
C SER A 237 16.78 -2.93 31.96
N SER A 238 16.66 -2.56 30.68
CA SER A 238 17.84 -2.41 29.82
C SER A 238 17.95 -1.01 29.20
N ILE A 239 18.25 -0.06 30.09
CA ILE A 239 18.85 1.24 29.75
C ILE A 239 20.09 0.98 28.87
N ARG A 240 19.95 1.14 27.55
CA ARG A 240 21.12 1.28 26.68
C ARG A 240 21.51 2.75 26.64
N LYS A 241 22.44 3.13 27.52
CA LYS A 241 23.17 4.39 27.43
C LYS A 241 24.00 4.38 26.14
N ASP A 242 23.67 5.23 25.19
CA ASP A 242 24.65 5.66 24.19
C ASP A 242 25.58 6.72 24.85
N LYS A 243 26.82 6.82 24.36
CA LYS A 243 27.85 7.70 24.93
C LYS A 243 27.64 9.20 24.63
N ASN A 244 26.53 9.57 23.97
CA ASN A 244 26.25 10.93 23.51
C ASN A 244 24.94 11.53 24.10
N GLY A 245 24.25 10.83 25.01
CA GLY A 245 23.31 11.45 25.95
C GLY A 245 21.95 11.89 25.39
N LEU A 246 21.46 11.28 24.31
CA LEU A 246 20.08 11.49 23.82
C LEU A 246 19.25 10.20 23.95
N LEU A 247 18.38 10.16 24.97
CA LEU A 247 17.35 9.13 25.12
C LEU A 247 16.25 9.39 24.10
N ALA A 248 16.32 8.75 22.94
CA ALA A 248 15.22 8.79 21.98
C ALA A 248 14.09 7.87 22.47
N ALA A 249 12.91 8.43 22.73
CA ALA A 249 11.71 7.65 22.98
C ALA A 249 11.19 7.06 21.65
N PHE A 250 10.54 5.90 21.70
CA PHE A 250 9.80 5.40 20.55
C PHE A 250 8.46 6.11 20.50
N GLY A 251 8.24 6.92 19.46
CA GLY A 251 6.90 7.47 19.21
C GLY A 251 5.98 6.36 18.69
N HIS A 252 4.66 6.51 18.85
CA HIS A 252 3.75 5.57 18.20
C HIS A 252 3.82 5.79 16.68
N VAL A 253 4.49 4.86 15.98
CA VAL A 253 4.63 4.87 14.53
C VAL A 253 3.59 3.96 13.91
N PHE A 254 2.73 4.52 13.05
CA PHE A 254 1.77 3.75 12.27
C PHE A 254 2.19 3.73 10.79
N ASP A 255 2.36 2.53 10.23
CA ASP A 255 2.39 2.33 8.78
C ASP A 255 0.94 2.39 8.26
N MET A 256 0.60 3.51 7.60
CA MET A 256 -0.78 3.78 7.16
C MET A 256 -1.14 3.05 5.88
N ASN A 257 -0.20 2.87 4.93
CA ASN A 257 -0.45 2.31 3.59
C ASN A 257 0.84 1.89 2.82
N ASN A 258 1.89 1.40 3.48
CA ASN A 258 3.19 0.98 2.91
C ASN A 258 4.08 2.09 2.31
N SER A 259 3.68 3.36 2.33
CA SER A 259 4.52 4.50 1.90
C SER A 259 4.44 5.72 2.82
N VAL A 260 3.41 5.81 3.66
CA VAL A 260 3.17 6.91 4.58
C VAL A 260 3.22 6.42 6.02
N PHE A 261 4.05 7.07 6.83
CA PHE A 261 4.24 6.83 8.24
C PHE A 261 3.60 7.97 9.03
N ARG A 262 2.92 7.65 10.13
CA ARG A 262 2.49 8.64 11.13
C ARG A 262 3.32 8.45 12.38
N LEU A 263 3.98 9.52 12.83
CA LEU A 263 4.62 9.57 14.13
C LEU A 263 3.78 10.47 15.05
N SER A 264 3.32 9.89 16.17
CA SER A 264 2.55 10.61 17.20
C SER A 264 3.36 10.77 18.47
N CYS A 265 3.64 12.03 18.83
CA CYS A 265 4.50 12.43 19.94
C CYS A 265 3.67 13.22 20.96
N LYS A 266 3.21 12.58 22.04
CA LYS A 266 2.31 13.23 23.02
C LYS A 266 3.01 14.28 23.88
N THR A 267 4.30 14.14 24.10
CA THR A 267 5.12 15.03 24.93
C THR A 267 6.26 15.59 24.10
N ALA A 268 6.87 16.69 24.55
CA ALA A 268 8.12 17.16 23.96
C ALA A 268 9.24 16.15 24.22
N GLY A 269 9.99 15.81 23.17
CA GLY A 269 11.11 14.88 23.27
C GLY A 269 11.70 14.53 21.92
N VAL A 270 12.66 13.60 21.97
CA VAL A 270 13.35 13.10 20.78
C VAL A 270 12.79 11.73 20.44
N TYR A 271 12.25 11.58 19.25
CA TYR A 271 11.49 10.42 18.82
C TYR A 271 12.12 9.74 17.62
N SER A 272 12.49 8.48 17.77
CA SER A 272 13.09 7.68 16.70
C SER A 272 12.07 6.76 16.04
N CYS A 273 12.06 6.73 14.71
CA CYS A 273 11.33 5.73 13.95
C CYS A 273 12.22 4.51 13.67
N PRO A 274 11.89 3.32 14.19
CA PRO A 274 12.70 2.11 13.99
C PRO A 274 12.67 1.59 12.55
N PHE A 275 11.67 1.98 11.75
CA PHE A 275 11.52 1.50 10.37
C PHE A 275 12.38 2.27 9.37
N THR A 276 12.48 3.59 9.55
CA THR A 276 13.19 4.47 8.62
C THR A 276 14.46 5.07 9.20
N GLY A 277 14.71 4.91 10.51
CA GLY A 277 15.84 5.54 11.20
C GLY A 277 15.73 7.06 11.31
N LEU A 278 14.57 7.65 11.02
CA LEU A 278 14.36 9.08 11.20
C LEU A 278 14.24 9.42 12.69
N VAL A 279 14.84 10.53 13.12
CA VAL A 279 14.66 11.05 14.48
C VAL A 279 14.14 12.48 14.42
N LEU A 280 13.13 12.76 15.24
CA LEU A 280 12.45 14.04 15.33
C LEU A 280 12.50 14.59 16.76
N ASP A 281 12.89 15.85 16.91
CA ASP A 281 12.96 16.56 18.19
C ASP A 281 11.78 17.54 18.27
N GLY A 282 10.79 17.26 19.13
CA GLY A 282 9.58 18.05 19.24
C GLY A 282 8.40 17.31 19.86
N PHE A 283 7.17 17.78 19.58
CA PHE A 283 5.92 17.14 19.97
C PHE A 283 4.84 17.33 18.90
N GLY A 284 3.82 16.48 18.92
CA GLY A 284 2.67 16.53 18.02
C GLY A 284 2.58 15.35 17.05
N ASP A 285 1.73 15.50 16.05
CA ASP A 285 1.49 14.50 15.01
C ASP A 285 2.10 14.94 13.68
N VAL A 286 2.93 14.09 13.11
CA VAL A 286 3.52 14.30 11.79
C VAL A 286 3.32 13.08 10.90
N LEU A 287 2.93 13.33 9.66
CA LEU A 287 2.97 12.33 8.58
C LEU A 287 4.24 12.54 7.79
N TYR A 288 4.86 11.45 7.36
CA TYR A 288 5.92 11.53 6.37
C TYR A 288 5.89 10.34 5.43
N GLU A 289 6.42 10.55 4.23
CA GLU A 289 6.57 9.53 3.20
C GLU A 289 7.93 9.63 2.54
N MET A 290 8.43 8.51 2.03
CA MET A 290 9.60 8.48 1.17
C MET A 290 9.15 8.73 -0.26
N VAL A 291 9.68 9.78 -0.90
CA VAL A 291 9.36 10.15 -2.28
C VAL A 291 10.59 9.94 -3.18
N PRO A 292 10.40 9.67 -4.47
CA PRO A 292 11.52 9.47 -5.38
C PRO A 292 12.33 10.75 -5.56
N TRP A 293 13.65 10.59 -5.72
CA TRP A 293 14.53 11.66 -6.16
C TRP A 293 14.39 11.88 -7.67
N ASN A 294 14.45 13.13 -8.13
CA ASN A 294 14.74 13.42 -9.53
C ASN A 294 16.25 13.24 -9.78
N VAL A 295 16.65 12.01 -10.15
CA VAL A 295 18.06 11.63 -10.32
C VAL A 295 18.74 12.36 -11.47
N ASP A 296 18.02 12.67 -12.54
CA ASP A 296 18.56 13.41 -13.69
C ASP A 296 18.87 14.85 -13.30
N PHE A 297 17.96 15.49 -12.55
CA PHE A 297 18.16 16.82 -12.01
C PHE A 297 19.36 16.88 -11.05
N LEU A 298 19.49 15.93 -10.11
CA LEU A 298 20.66 15.86 -9.22
C LEU A 298 21.96 15.64 -10.01
N SER A 299 21.94 14.74 -10.99
CA SER A 299 23.11 14.44 -11.83
C SER A 299 23.57 15.66 -12.62
N SER A 300 22.64 16.48 -13.13
CA SER A 300 22.95 17.75 -13.80
C SER A 300 23.70 18.76 -12.92
N LYS A 301 23.58 18.62 -11.59
CA LYS A 301 24.27 19.43 -10.58
C LYS A 301 25.52 18.75 -10.01
N GLY A 302 25.93 17.59 -10.54
CA GLY A 302 27.07 16.81 -10.03
C GLY A 302 26.80 16.12 -8.70
N LEU A 303 25.53 15.89 -8.36
CA LEU A 303 25.08 15.32 -7.10
C LEU A 303 24.44 13.94 -7.31
N ARG A 304 24.42 13.15 -6.25
CA ARG A 304 23.65 11.91 -6.16
C ARG A 304 22.96 11.80 -4.79
N PRO A 305 21.87 11.02 -4.68
CA PRO A 305 21.28 10.71 -3.38
C PRO A 305 22.29 10.06 -2.42
N ALA A 306 22.17 10.37 -1.13
CA ALA A 306 22.88 9.73 -0.02
C ALA A 306 21.94 9.09 1.01
N GLY A 307 20.65 9.01 0.68
CA GLY A 307 19.58 8.49 1.52
C GLY A 307 18.21 8.78 0.93
N PRO A 308 17.12 8.45 1.66
CA PRO A 308 15.76 8.70 1.20
C PRO A 308 15.46 10.20 1.16
N LEU A 309 14.56 10.60 0.27
CA LEU A 309 13.94 11.93 0.31
C LEU A 309 12.62 11.81 1.07
N PHE A 310 12.49 12.56 2.16
CA PHE A 310 11.32 12.52 3.02
C PHE A 310 10.45 13.75 2.82
N ARG A 311 9.19 13.53 2.44
CA ARG A 311 8.16 14.57 2.44
C ARG A 311 7.40 14.51 3.76
N PHE A 312 7.37 15.61 4.48
CA PHE A 312 6.67 15.73 5.76
C PHE A 312 5.41 16.58 5.64
N THR A 313 4.37 16.20 6.39
CA THR A 313 3.13 16.94 6.57
C THR A 313 2.84 17.03 8.06
N LEU A 314 2.97 18.22 8.63
CA LEU A 314 2.64 18.49 10.03
C LEU A 314 1.11 18.49 10.20
N LEU A 315 0.61 17.72 11.17
CA LEU A 315 -0.81 17.75 11.54
C LEU A 315 -1.03 18.63 12.77
N THR A 316 -0.21 18.44 13.80
CA THR A 316 -0.28 19.18 15.07
C THR A 316 1.10 19.29 15.71
N GLY A 317 1.28 20.27 16.61
CA GLY A 317 2.48 20.45 17.42
C GLY A 317 3.61 21.18 16.71
N THR A 318 4.83 21.05 17.24
CA THR A 318 6.03 21.78 16.79
C THR A 318 7.27 20.91 16.92
N PHE A 319 8.15 20.98 15.93
CA PHE A 319 9.39 20.22 15.88
C PHE A 319 10.54 21.16 15.49
N ASP A 320 11.63 21.12 16.27
CA ASP A 320 12.74 22.05 16.16
C ASP A 320 13.93 21.45 15.40
N LYS A 321 14.10 20.12 15.50
CA LYS A 321 15.19 19.41 14.80
C LYS A 321 14.72 18.16 14.10
N LEU A 322 15.38 17.89 12.97
CA LEU A 322 15.23 16.70 12.17
C LEU A 322 16.60 16.03 12.03
N HIS A 323 16.65 14.73 12.27
CA HIS A 323 17.85 13.92 12.14
C HIS A 323 17.65 12.97 10.95
N LEU A 324 18.37 13.24 9.87
CA LEU A 324 18.30 12.44 8.64
C LEU A 324 19.35 11.31 8.70
N PRO A 325 18.94 10.04 8.56
CA PRO A 325 19.87 8.91 8.66
C PRO A 325 20.80 8.83 7.44
N HIS A 326 22.08 8.59 7.70
CA HIS A 326 23.09 8.29 6.68
C HIS A 326 23.86 7.01 6.99
N CYS A 327 24.55 6.51 5.97
CA CYS A 327 25.45 5.36 6.07
C CYS A 327 26.91 5.73 5.77
N GLN A 328 27.24 7.01 5.60
CA GLN A 328 28.62 7.43 5.31
C GLN A 328 29.58 7.09 6.46
N LEU A 329 30.66 6.37 6.17
CA LEU A 329 31.72 6.07 7.14
C LEU A 329 32.64 7.29 7.28
N LEU A 330 32.62 7.95 8.44
CA LEU A 330 33.43 9.13 8.70
C LEU A 330 34.92 8.78 8.73
N GLN A 331 35.73 9.51 7.96
CA GLN A 331 37.19 9.43 8.04
C GLN A 331 37.72 10.45 9.06
N ASP A 332 38.89 10.17 9.63
CA ASP A 332 39.58 10.92 10.71
C ASP A 332 39.71 12.45 10.49
N LYS A 333 39.54 12.93 9.25
CA LYS A 333 39.67 14.34 8.88
C LYS A 333 38.35 15.14 8.93
N GLY A 334 37.25 14.55 9.39
CA GLY A 334 35.97 15.26 9.62
C GLY A 334 35.30 15.88 8.38
N LYS A 335 35.86 15.70 7.18
CA LYS A 335 35.34 16.27 5.93
C LYS A 335 34.37 15.28 5.30
N THR A 336 33.08 15.53 5.46
CA THR A 336 32.01 14.72 4.87
C THR A 336 31.53 15.35 3.58
N SER A 337 31.31 14.56 2.53
CA SER A 337 30.70 15.04 1.28
C SER A 337 29.17 15.12 1.35
N LEU A 338 28.57 14.99 2.53
CA LEU A 338 27.12 15.02 2.74
C LEU A 338 26.62 16.46 2.85
N SER A 339 25.56 16.74 2.11
CA SER A 339 24.78 17.99 2.22
C SER A 339 23.32 17.66 2.42
N VAL A 340 22.62 18.46 3.23
CA VAL A 340 21.16 18.36 3.35
C VAL A 340 20.53 19.17 2.23
N ALA A 341 19.76 18.47 1.40
CA ALA A 341 18.94 19.07 0.36
C ALA A 341 17.53 19.34 0.89
N HIS A 342 17.06 20.56 0.66
CA HIS A 342 15.66 20.94 0.81
C HIS A 342 15.06 21.14 -0.58
N VAL A 343 14.04 20.35 -0.90
CA VAL A 343 13.44 20.30 -2.24
C VAL A 343 12.08 20.98 -2.23
N THR A 344 11.90 22.03 -3.02
CA THR A 344 10.63 22.74 -3.16
C THR A 344 10.28 22.88 -4.65
N GLY A 345 9.41 22.01 -5.16
CA GLY A 345 9.13 21.94 -6.59
C GLY A 345 10.41 21.61 -7.37
N ASP A 346 10.79 22.49 -8.30
CA ASP A 346 12.00 22.37 -9.12
C ASP A 346 13.23 23.05 -8.50
N TYR A 347 13.10 23.54 -7.26
CA TYR A 347 14.16 24.25 -6.57
C TYR A 347 14.84 23.38 -5.50
N LEU A 348 16.16 23.52 -5.41
CA LEU A 348 17.03 22.74 -4.53
C LEU A 348 17.92 23.69 -3.72
N ASP A 349 17.65 23.75 -2.43
CA ASP A 349 18.47 24.48 -1.46
C ASP A 349 19.33 23.54 -0.61
N PHE A 350 20.42 24.08 -0.07
CA PHE A 350 21.26 23.39 0.89
C PHE A 350 21.12 23.98 2.28
N ILE A 351 20.75 23.12 3.24
CA ILE A 351 20.62 23.50 4.65
C ILE A 351 21.88 23.06 5.40
N PRO A 352 22.47 23.93 6.25
CA PRO A 352 23.58 23.53 7.09
C PRO A 352 23.11 22.47 8.10
N GLY A 353 23.89 21.39 8.24
CA GLY A 353 23.59 20.31 9.17
C GLY A 353 24.84 19.81 9.88
N GLN A 354 24.66 19.34 11.11
CA GLN A 354 25.72 18.70 11.89
C GLN A 354 25.74 17.21 11.57
N VAL A 355 26.82 16.73 10.97
CA VAL A 355 27.00 15.31 10.66
C VAL A 355 27.51 14.57 11.89
N THR A 356 26.88 13.45 12.22
CA THR A 356 27.24 12.53 13.30
C THR A 356 27.70 11.19 12.71
N HIS A 357 27.87 10.16 13.53
CA HIS A 357 28.26 8.83 13.02
C HIS A 357 27.14 8.15 12.20
N SER A 358 25.88 8.55 12.37
CA SER A 358 24.72 7.89 11.75
C SER A 358 23.64 8.84 11.22
N HIS A 359 23.65 10.12 11.60
CA HIS A 359 22.64 11.10 11.22
C HIS A 359 23.24 12.46 10.87
N VAL A 360 22.54 13.22 10.02
CA VAL A 360 22.74 14.66 9.87
C VAL A 360 21.62 15.38 10.60
N ILE A 361 21.98 16.20 11.58
CA ILE A 361 21.03 16.96 12.40
C ILE A 361 20.87 18.35 11.79
N ILE A 362 19.64 18.73 11.48
CA ILE A 362 19.27 20.06 11.00
C ILE A 362 18.25 20.72 11.94
N LYS A 363 18.29 22.04 12.01
CA LYS A 363 17.20 22.83 12.56
C LYS A 363 16.15 23.06 11.48
N ILE A 364 14.89 22.89 11.82
CA ILE A 364 13.77 23.12 10.92
C ILE A 364 12.84 24.18 11.52
N ASN A 365 12.34 25.09 10.67
CA ASN A 365 11.31 26.06 11.05
C ASN A 365 9.90 25.61 10.61
N GLY A 366 9.82 24.42 10.01
CA GLY A 366 8.63 23.86 9.40
C GLY A 366 9.00 22.63 8.59
N PHE A 367 7.98 21.83 8.29
CA PHE A 367 8.16 20.61 7.52
C PHE A 367 8.01 20.85 6.01
N SER A 368 8.86 20.17 5.25
CA SER A 368 8.89 20.22 3.79
C SER A 368 9.53 18.91 3.27
N CYS A 369 10.15 18.92 2.10
CA CYS A 369 10.82 17.78 1.51
C CYS A 369 12.34 17.83 1.79
N PHE A 370 12.87 16.93 2.61
CA PHE A 370 14.27 16.92 3.02
C PHE A 370 14.95 15.58 2.73
N GLY A 371 16.19 15.63 2.27
CA GLY A 371 16.99 14.43 2.02
C GLY A 371 18.48 14.73 2.00
N LEU A 372 19.28 13.68 1.97
CA LEU A 372 20.74 13.79 1.93
C LEU A 372 21.25 13.58 0.52
N VAL A 373 22.19 14.41 0.09
CA VAL A 373 22.91 14.26 -1.17
C VAL A 373 24.41 14.26 -0.94
N THR A 374 25.15 13.70 -1.88
CA THR A 374 26.62 13.72 -1.90
C THR A 374 27.11 14.01 -3.31
N SER A 375 28.36 14.43 -3.43
CA SER A 375 29.04 14.54 -4.73
C SER A 375 29.01 13.21 -5.48
N ALA A 376 28.69 13.25 -6.78
CA ALA A 376 28.63 12.08 -7.65
C ALA A 376 29.99 11.34 -7.76
N GLY A 377 31.10 12.08 -7.64
CA GLY A 377 32.46 11.54 -7.70
C GLY A 377 32.98 10.93 -6.39
N SER A 378 32.17 10.90 -5.31
CA SER A 378 32.62 10.35 -4.03
C SER A 378 32.85 8.84 -4.11
N SER A 379 34.08 8.41 -3.81
CA SER A 379 34.51 7.02 -3.66
C SER A 379 34.55 6.56 -2.19
N GLN A 380 33.95 7.33 -1.29
CA GLN A 380 33.97 7.04 0.13
C GLN A 380 33.09 5.82 0.45
N ALA A 381 33.63 4.88 1.24
CA ALA A 381 32.90 3.71 1.70
C ALA A 381 31.71 4.09 2.59
N ILE A 382 30.66 3.29 2.50
CA ILE A 382 29.43 3.40 3.30
C ILE A 382 29.21 2.12 4.08
N ALA A 383 28.50 2.23 5.21
CA ALA A 383 27.90 1.10 5.88
C ALA A 383 26.83 0.50 4.95
N GLY A 384 27.07 -0.73 4.52
CA GLY A 384 26.23 -1.50 3.62
C GLY A 384 25.67 -2.76 4.28
N LEU A 385 24.83 -3.45 3.52
CA LEU A 385 24.13 -4.66 3.91
C LEU A 385 24.19 -5.69 2.78
N VAL A 386 24.48 -6.94 3.14
CA VAL A 386 24.29 -8.12 2.29
C VAL A 386 23.02 -8.83 2.77
N LEU A 387 21.92 -8.65 2.05
CA LEU A 387 20.64 -9.29 2.36
C LEU A 387 20.44 -10.53 1.49
N LEU A 388 19.90 -11.58 2.09
CA LEU A 388 19.65 -12.86 1.42
C LEU A 388 18.14 -13.15 1.42
N PHE A 389 17.61 -13.47 0.24
CA PHE A 389 16.23 -13.87 0.05
C PHE A 389 16.14 -15.22 -0.63
N PHE A 390 15.61 -16.23 0.06
CA PHE A 390 15.49 -17.59 -0.45
C PHE A 390 14.12 -17.83 -1.06
N GLN A 391 14.09 -18.34 -2.29
CA GLN A 391 12.89 -18.77 -2.98
C GLN A 391 12.82 -20.30 -2.99
N PRO A 392 11.90 -20.93 -2.21
CA PRO A 392 11.86 -22.38 -2.08
C PRO A 392 11.61 -23.12 -3.39
N PHE A 393 10.77 -22.57 -4.28
CA PHE A 393 10.35 -23.24 -5.52
C PHE A 393 11.49 -23.49 -6.51
N ASN A 394 12.41 -22.53 -6.64
CA ASN A 394 13.52 -22.60 -7.58
C ASN A 394 14.86 -22.96 -6.92
N LEU A 395 14.86 -23.13 -5.59
CA LEU A 395 16.07 -23.26 -4.77
C LEU A 395 17.08 -22.13 -5.05
N SER A 396 16.55 -20.94 -5.37
CA SER A 396 17.32 -19.74 -5.68
C SER A 396 17.43 -18.87 -4.43
N THR A 397 18.65 -18.48 -4.09
CA THR A 397 18.93 -17.43 -3.12
C THR A 397 19.34 -16.16 -3.86
N PHE A 398 18.58 -15.09 -3.66
CA PHE A 398 18.87 -13.77 -4.20
C PHE A 398 19.69 -12.98 -3.19
N VAL A 399 20.88 -12.53 -3.61
CA VAL A 399 21.78 -11.71 -2.79
C VAL A 399 21.63 -10.26 -3.22
N VAL A 400 21.26 -9.39 -2.28
CA VAL A 400 20.97 -7.98 -2.53
C VAL A 400 21.94 -7.13 -1.73
N LEU A 401 22.71 -6.29 -2.41
CA LEU A 401 23.59 -5.33 -1.79
C LEU A 401 22.85 -4.00 -1.63
N LEU A 402 22.71 -3.51 -0.41
CA LEU A 402 22.02 -2.25 -0.13
C LEU A 402 22.77 -1.36 0.87
N PRO A 403 22.58 -0.04 0.83
CA PRO A 403 22.99 0.86 1.90
C PRO A 403 22.28 0.53 3.24
N ARG A 404 22.93 0.82 4.37
CA ARG A 404 22.37 0.55 5.71
C ARG A 404 21.18 1.44 6.09
N ASN A 405 21.04 2.61 5.49
CA ASN A 405 19.95 3.55 5.73
C ASN A 405 18.70 3.29 4.85
N MET A 406 18.46 2.02 4.49
CA MET A 406 17.28 1.58 3.73
C MET A 406 16.20 1.00 4.65
N CYS A 407 14.92 1.17 4.29
CA CYS A 407 13.79 0.60 5.02
C CYS A 407 13.67 -0.92 4.78
N LEU A 408 14.27 -1.74 5.67
CA LEU A 408 14.30 -3.19 5.52
C LEU A 408 12.90 -3.83 5.43
N THR A 409 11.92 -3.27 6.14
CA THR A 409 10.52 -3.74 6.07
C THR A 409 9.97 -3.63 4.64
N GLN A 410 10.27 -2.54 3.93
CA GLN A 410 9.85 -2.35 2.54
C GLN A 410 10.57 -3.33 1.60
N VAL A 411 11.88 -3.51 1.78
CA VAL A 411 12.68 -4.48 0.99
C VAL A 411 12.13 -5.90 1.14
N ARG A 412 11.90 -6.34 2.39
CA ARG A 412 11.36 -7.67 2.69
C ARG A 412 9.96 -7.88 2.10
N LYS A 413 9.07 -6.89 2.24
CA LYS A 413 7.73 -6.92 1.63
C LYS A 413 7.81 -7.06 0.11
N GLU A 414 8.72 -6.34 -0.53
CA GLU A 414 8.80 -6.31 -1.99
C GLU A 414 9.34 -7.61 -2.60
N PHE A 415 10.37 -8.21 -1.98
CA PHE A 415 10.87 -9.53 -2.38
C PHE A 415 9.80 -10.63 -2.20
N ARG A 416 9.07 -10.61 -1.08
CA ARG A 416 7.96 -11.53 -0.85
C ARG A 416 6.85 -11.36 -1.90
N ARG A 417 6.51 -10.11 -2.25
CA ARG A 417 5.44 -9.81 -3.21
C ARG A 417 5.79 -10.17 -4.65
N ARG A 418 7.01 -9.87 -5.10
CA ARG A 418 7.42 -10.05 -6.52
C ARG A 418 7.79 -11.49 -6.85
N ILE A 419 8.54 -12.13 -5.98
CA ILE A 419 9.18 -13.42 -6.27
C ILE A 419 8.87 -14.50 -5.23
N GLY A 420 8.08 -14.19 -4.19
CA GLY A 420 7.75 -15.16 -3.14
C GLY A 420 8.97 -15.60 -2.34
N ALA A 421 10.04 -14.82 -2.33
CA ALA A 421 11.26 -15.14 -1.60
C ALA A 421 11.15 -14.66 -0.15
N GLU A 422 11.67 -15.48 0.76
CA GLU A 422 11.68 -15.24 2.20
C GLU A 422 13.05 -14.74 2.64
N TYR A 423 13.06 -13.81 3.60
CA TYR A 423 14.30 -13.26 4.11
C TYR A 423 15.03 -14.28 5.00
N LEU A 424 16.32 -14.50 4.75
CA LEU A 424 17.17 -15.30 5.62
C LEU A 424 17.82 -14.40 6.67
N GLU A 425 17.42 -14.56 7.93
CA GLU A 425 18.01 -13.84 9.06
C GLU A 425 19.50 -14.22 9.21
N GLN A 426 20.39 -13.25 9.02
CA GLN A 426 21.85 -13.35 9.08
C GLN A 426 22.43 -12.01 9.54
N ILE A 427 23.70 -11.97 9.96
CA ILE A 427 24.41 -10.71 10.21
C ILE A 427 24.76 -10.07 8.85
N PRO A 428 24.09 -8.98 8.45
CA PRO A 428 24.16 -8.46 7.09
C PRO A 428 25.21 -7.36 6.90
N ASP A 429 25.71 -6.76 7.98
CA ASP A 429 26.56 -5.57 7.92
C ASP A 429 27.87 -5.82 7.15
N CYS A 430 28.21 -4.87 6.30
CA CYS A 430 29.44 -4.84 5.51
C CYS A 430 29.82 -3.39 5.13
N GLU A 431 30.95 -3.20 4.46
CA GLU A 431 31.32 -1.90 3.88
C GLU A 431 31.21 -1.94 2.36
N LEU A 432 30.52 -0.97 1.77
CA LEU A 432 30.33 -0.89 0.33
C LEU A 432 30.83 0.44 -0.22
N ILE A 433 31.50 0.39 -1.36
CA ILE A 433 31.90 1.54 -2.17
C ILE A 433 30.97 1.64 -3.38
N SER A 434 30.38 2.82 -3.58
CA SER A 434 29.52 3.09 -4.74
C SER A 434 30.29 2.90 -6.06
N ASN A 435 29.62 2.31 -7.06
CA ASN A 435 30.18 1.98 -8.38
C ASN A 435 31.32 0.94 -8.39
N GLN A 436 31.63 0.33 -7.24
CA GLN A 436 32.61 -0.74 -7.15
C GLN A 436 32.02 -2.07 -7.65
N MET A 437 32.86 -2.88 -8.30
CA MET A 437 32.53 -4.25 -8.67
C MET A 437 32.78 -5.20 -7.50
N TYR A 438 31.85 -6.10 -7.25
CA TYR A 438 31.96 -7.15 -6.24
C TYR A 438 31.83 -8.52 -6.88
N LYS A 439 32.56 -9.49 -6.35
CA LYS A 439 32.52 -10.88 -6.75
C LYS A 439 31.93 -11.71 -5.62
N LEU A 440 30.97 -12.56 -5.96
CA LEU A 440 30.37 -13.50 -5.02
C LEU A 440 30.89 -14.91 -5.32
N THR A 441 31.36 -15.59 -4.27
CA THR A 441 31.78 -16.99 -4.30
C THR A 441 31.04 -17.76 -3.22
N GLY A 442 30.89 -19.07 -3.40
CA GLY A 442 30.31 -19.89 -2.34
C GLY A 442 30.48 -21.39 -2.58
N GLU A 443 30.27 -22.16 -1.51
CA GLU A 443 30.40 -23.61 -1.48
C GLU A 443 29.41 -24.22 -0.46
N PRO A 444 28.68 -25.30 -0.78
CA PRO A 444 28.50 -25.90 -2.11
C PRO A 444 27.43 -25.13 -2.89
N VAL A 445 27.80 -24.54 -4.03
CA VAL A 445 26.87 -23.84 -4.94
C VAL A 445 26.99 -24.43 -6.34
N THR A 446 25.87 -24.57 -7.03
CA THR A 446 25.82 -25.08 -8.41
C THR A 446 26.04 -23.94 -9.40
N ILE A 447 25.39 -22.79 -9.16
CA ILE A 447 25.43 -21.62 -10.05
C ILE A 447 25.45 -20.35 -9.20
N ILE A 448 26.30 -19.40 -9.59
CA ILE A 448 26.23 -17.99 -9.17
C ILE A 448 26.17 -17.15 -10.45
N GLN A 449 25.14 -16.31 -10.58
CA GLN A 449 24.97 -15.43 -11.74
C GLN A 449 24.50 -14.02 -11.35
N PRO A 450 25.12 -12.95 -11.90
CA PRO A 450 26.43 -12.96 -12.55
C PRO A 450 27.54 -13.36 -11.56
N LYS A 451 28.77 -13.65 -12.01
CA LYS A 451 29.89 -13.90 -11.08
C LYS A 451 30.38 -12.62 -10.40
N ILE A 452 30.24 -11.49 -11.10
CA ILE A 452 30.71 -10.17 -10.67
C ILE A 452 29.58 -9.18 -10.98
N SER A 453 29.26 -8.30 -10.03
CA SER A 453 28.17 -7.33 -10.14
C SER A 453 28.61 -5.97 -9.62
N LYS A 454 28.12 -4.89 -10.23
CA LYS A 454 28.43 -3.51 -9.81
C LYS A 454 27.45 -3.09 -8.72
N PHE A 455 27.97 -2.56 -7.61
CA PHE A 455 27.11 -1.93 -6.60
C PHE A 455 26.69 -0.54 -7.08
N LEU A 456 25.44 -0.43 -7.52
CA LEU A 456 24.81 0.84 -7.88
C LEU A 456 24.14 1.42 -6.64
N ASN A 457 24.62 2.58 -6.19
CA ASN A 457 24.14 3.21 -4.98
C ASN A 457 22.95 4.12 -5.30
N PHE A 458 21.79 3.85 -4.69
CA PHE A 458 20.60 4.71 -4.72
C PHE A 458 20.07 5.11 -6.11
N THR A 459 20.27 4.29 -7.15
CA THR A 459 19.74 4.58 -8.50
C THR A 459 18.23 4.40 -8.59
N ASP A 460 17.66 3.50 -7.78
CA ASP A 460 16.21 3.31 -7.63
C ASP A 460 15.89 2.97 -6.16
N TYR A 461 15.21 3.88 -5.46
CA TYR A 461 14.80 3.65 -4.07
C TYR A 461 13.64 2.65 -3.93
N ASP A 462 12.91 2.43 -5.02
CA ASP A 462 11.70 1.60 -5.06
C ASP A 462 11.90 0.27 -5.80
N ASN A 463 13.08 0.06 -6.40
CA ASN A 463 13.39 -1.11 -7.21
C ASN A 463 14.62 -1.85 -6.65
N PHE A 464 14.39 -2.68 -5.64
CA PHE A 464 15.43 -3.51 -5.05
C PHE A 464 15.77 -4.68 -5.99
N LEU A 465 16.79 -4.51 -6.82
CA LEU A 465 17.25 -5.56 -7.72
C LEU A 465 18.34 -6.42 -7.05
N PRO A 466 18.28 -7.75 -7.19
CA PRO A 466 19.34 -8.61 -6.69
C PRO A 466 20.64 -8.39 -7.45
N SER A 467 21.75 -8.34 -6.72
CA SER A 467 23.08 -8.24 -7.31
C SER A 467 23.57 -9.59 -7.82
N PHE A 468 23.12 -10.68 -7.18
CA PHE A 468 23.44 -12.06 -7.55
C PHE A 468 22.25 -13.00 -7.32
N GLU A 469 22.18 -14.05 -8.12
CA GLU A 469 21.35 -15.23 -7.87
C GLU A 469 22.28 -16.44 -7.65
N VAL A 470 22.04 -17.15 -6.56
CA VAL A 470 22.76 -18.36 -6.16
C VAL A 470 21.80 -19.54 -6.22
N ARG A 471 22.19 -20.62 -6.89
CA ARG A 471 21.45 -21.89 -6.87
C ARG A 471 22.30 -22.98 -6.25
N VAL A 472 21.65 -23.85 -5.48
CA VAL A 472 22.26 -24.99 -4.82
C VAL A 472 21.53 -26.27 -5.21
N SER A 473 22.17 -27.42 -4.99
CA SER A 473 21.51 -28.72 -5.13
C SER A 473 20.43 -28.90 -4.04
N PRO A 474 19.36 -29.69 -4.29
CA PRO A 474 18.26 -29.89 -3.34
C PRO A 474 18.68 -30.44 -1.96
N ASP A 475 19.79 -31.17 -1.89
CA ASP A 475 20.28 -31.79 -0.66
C ASP A 475 21.09 -30.83 0.23
N VAL A 476 21.38 -29.64 -0.27
CA VAL A 476 22.17 -28.63 0.44
C VAL A 476 21.30 -27.88 1.43
N THR A 477 21.58 -28.06 2.72
CA THR A 477 20.92 -27.34 3.81
C THR A 477 21.71 -26.12 4.30
N THR A 478 23.00 -26.10 4.01
CA THR A 478 23.91 -25.02 4.41
C THR A 478 24.88 -24.70 3.28
N MET A 479 25.17 -23.41 3.11
CA MET A 479 26.15 -22.93 2.13
C MET A 479 26.98 -21.82 2.72
N THR A 480 28.26 -21.75 2.36
CA THR A 480 29.12 -20.61 2.68
C THR A 480 29.08 -19.64 1.52
N LEU A 481 28.80 -18.37 1.79
CA LEU A 481 28.86 -17.30 0.81
C LEU A 481 29.92 -16.28 1.23
N LYS A 482 30.71 -15.82 0.26
CA LYS A 482 31.76 -14.82 0.45
C LYS A 482 31.68 -13.76 -0.64
N LEU A 483 31.60 -12.50 -0.21
CA LEU A 483 31.63 -11.31 -1.05
C LEU A 483 33.01 -10.66 -0.95
N THR A 484 33.61 -10.39 -2.12
CA THR A 484 34.91 -9.75 -2.22
C THR A 484 34.86 -8.53 -3.13
N GLN A 485 35.63 -7.51 -2.81
CA GLN A 485 35.85 -6.38 -3.70
C GLN A 485 36.70 -6.82 -4.88
N HIS A 486 36.21 -6.64 -6.11
CA HIS A 486 36.90 -7.05 -7.32
C HIS A 486 37.60 -5.86 -7.98
N VAL A 487 38.93 -5.92 -8.09
CA VAL A 487 39.75 -4.89 -8.75
C VAL A 487 40.14 -5.37 -10.16
N VAL A 488 39.74 -4.62 -11.18
CA VAL A 488 40.19 -4.88 -12.56
C VAL A 488 41.53 -4.18 -12.75
N MET A 489 42.63 -4.94 -12.83
CA MET A 489 43.95 -4.38 -13.15
C MET A 489 43.89 -3.71 -14.54
N SER A 490 44.25 -2.42 -14.62
CA SER A 490 44.59 -1.83 -15.92
C SER A 490 45.92 -2.45 -16.38
N ARG A 491 46.00 -2.84 -17.66
CA ARG A 491 47.13 -3.60 -18.25
C ARG A 491 48.50 -2.90 -18.24
N VAL A 492 48.69 -1.80 -17.50
CA VAL A 492 49.86 -0.94 -17.66
C VAL A 492 50.91 -1.09 -16.56
N ILE A 493 50.58 -1.58 -15.35
CA ILE A 493 51.59 -1.74 -14.27
C ILE A 493 51.27 -2.98 -13.39
N GLY A 494 51.73 -4.16 -13.82
CA GLY A 494 51.29 -5.45 -13.29
C GLY A 494 52.17 -6.13 -12.21
N TRP A 495 53.26 -5.53 -11.70
CA TRP A 495 54.25 -6.27 -10.89
C TRP A 495 54.47 -5.82 -9.43
N PHE A 496 53.76 -4.82 -8.90
CA PHE A 496 54.03 -4.31 -7.54
C PHE A 496 52.94 -4.53 -6.47
N PHE A 497 51.77 -5.07 -6.81
CA PHE A 497 50.73 -5.34 -5.82
C PHE A 497 50.22 -6.77 -5.95
N SER A 498 50.45 -7.57 -4.91
CA SER A 498 49.75 -8.85 -4.71
C SER A 498 48.26 -8.52 -4.51
N SER A 499 47.47 -8.72 -5.57
CA SER A 499 46.03 -8.45 -5.59
C SER A 499 45.29 -9.50 -4.77
N ALA A 500 45.24 -9.33 -3.46
CA ALA A 500 44.29 -10.06 -2.64
C ALA A 500 42.90 -9.42 -2.83
N ASP A 501 41.98 -10.13 -3.49
CA ASP A 501 40.54 -9.83 -3.44
C ASP A 501 40.16 -9.61 -1.96
N CYS A 502 39.84 -8.37 -1.57
CA CYS A 502 39.56 -8.04 -0.17
C CYS A 502 38.19 -8.57 0.22
N GLU A 503 38.13 -9.39 1.27
CA GLU A 503 36.87 -9.92 1.80
C GLU A 503 36.08 -8.81 2.49
N VAL A 504 34.83 -8.63 2.05
CA VAL A 504 33.93 -7.58 2.53
C VAL A 504 32.84 -8.18 3.41
N TRP A 505 32.46 -9.43 3.14
CA TRP A 505 31.47 -10.17 3.91
C TRP A 505 31.62 -11.67 3.65
N SER A 506 31.46 -12.49 4.69
CA SER A 506 31.49 -13.96 4.58
C SER A 506 30.63 -14.58 5.66
N ARG A 507 29.71 -15.48 5.30
CA ARG A 507 28.82 -16.17 6.25
C ARG A 507 28.50 -17.58 5.81
N VAL A 508 28.30 -18.44 6.81
CA VAL A 508 27.62 -19.73 6.66
C VAL A 508 26.12 -19.50 6.77
N VAL A 509 25.40 -19.80 5.70
CA VAL A 509 23.97 -19.55 5.54
C VAL A 509 23.22 -20.87 5.68
N LYS A 510 22.20 -20.91 6.54
CA LYS A 510 21.28 -22.04 6.63
C LYS A 510 20.06 -21.79 5.74
N LEU A 511 19.79 -22.72 4.84
CA LEU A 511 18.61 -22.74 3.98
C LEU A 511 17.48 -23.46 4.75
N SER A 512 17.00 -22.85 5.85
CA SER A 512 15.98 -23.48 6.68
C SER A 512 14.59 -23.32 6.08
N GLY A 513 14.08 -24.43 5.54
CA GLY A 513 12.66 -24.72 5.34
C GLY A 513 12.19 -25.98 6.09
N THR A 514 12.95 -26.45 7.10
CA THR A 514 12.63 -27.65 7.88
C THR A 514 12.99 -27.45 9.34
N GLY A 515 12.15 -26.70 10.08
CA GLY A 515 12.35 -26.52 11.51
C GLY A 515 11.34 -25.59 12.14
N GLN A 516 10.18 -26.17 12.48
CA GLN A 516 9.05 -25.63 13.27
C GLN A 516 7.91 -24.91 12.50
N SER A 517 6.81 -25.66 12.39
CA SER A 517 5.39 -25.23 12.36
C SER A 517 4.79 -24.70 11.05
N SER A 518 4.40 -25.65 10.18
CA SER A 518 2.98 -25.88 9.86
C SER A 518 2.89 -27.22 9.14
N GLU A 519 2.12 -28.17 9.67
CA GLU A 519 1.77 -29.42 9.00
C GLU A 519 1.30 -29.17 7.54
N SER A 520 0.69 -28.02 7.27
CA SER A 520 0.23 -27.66 5.92
C SER A 520 1.36 -27.38 4.92
N ALA A 521 2.52 -26.89 5.37
CA ALA A 521 3.66 -26.63 4.48
C ALA A 521 4.35 -27.94 4.06
N ASN A 522 4.39 -28.93 4.95
CA ASN A 522 4.88 -30.28 4.66
C ASN A 522 3.93 -31.02 3.70
N VAL A 523 2.62 -30.94 3.93
CA VAL A 523 1.61 -31.50 3.02
C VAL A 523 1.67 -30.86 1.64
N SER A 524 1.85 -29.54 1.55
CA SER A 524 1.96 -28.81 0.27
C SER A 524 3.20 -29.23 -0.53
N MET A 525 4.34 -29.41 0.14
CA MET A 525 5.59 -29.84 -0.50
C MET A 525 5.52 -31.32 -0.93
N GLN A 526 4.84 -32.16 -0.15
CA GLN A 526 4.58 -33.56 -0.51
C GLN A 526 3.61 -33.67 -1.69
N LEU A 527 2.51 -32.90 -1.69
CA LEU A 527 1.60 -32.80 -2.83
C LEU A 527 2.33 -32.33 -4.08
N PHE A 528 3.18 -31.31 -3.98
CA PHE A 528 3.98 -30.85 -5.11
C PHE A 528 4.88 -31.95 -5.67
N LYS A 529 5.62 -32.67 -4.80
CA LYS A 529 6.44 -33.82 -5.22
C LYS A 529 5.63 -34.91 -5.92
N ILE A 530 4.39 -35.16 -5.50
CA ILE A 530 3.50 -36.12 -6.16
C ILE A 530 3.01 -35.58 -7.51
N LEU A 531 2.57 -34.32 -7.56
CA LEU A 531 1.99 -33.69 -8.74
C LEU A 531 3.00 -33.50 -9.88
N ILE A 532 4.29 -33.24 -9.59
CA ILE A 532 5.33 -33.12 -10.63
C ILE A 532 5.67 -34.46 -11.30
N HIS A 533 5.33 -35.58 -10.67
CA HIS A 533 5.54 -36.92 -11.23
C HIS A 533 4.32 -37.45 -11.99
N LEU A 534 3.19 -36.74 -11.96
CA LEU A 534 2.01 -37.11 -12.75
C LEU A 534 2.20 -36.74 -14.22
N LYS A 535 1.84 -37.65 -15.12
CA LYS A 535 1.80 -37.34 -16.56
C LYS A 535 0.68 -36.32 -16.82
N SER A 536 0.82 -35.54 -17.90
CA SER A 536 -0.15 -34.46 -18.21
C SER A 536 -1.61 -34.94 -18.29
N GLN A 537 -1.84 -36.20 -18.67
CA GLN A 537 -3.18 -36.79 -18.73
C GLN A 537 -3.75 -37.02 -17.31
N ASP A 538 -2.93 -37.54 -16.39
CA ASP A 538 -3.33 -37.85 -15.01
C ASP A 538 -3.56 -36.57 -14.21
N LEU A 539 -2.77 -35.52 -14.46
CA LEU A 539 -2.96 -34.21 -13.85
C LEU A 539 -4.30 -33.58 -14.26
N LYS A 540 -4.70 -33.72 -15.53
CA LYS A 540 -6.01 -33.23 -16.01
C LYS A 540 -7.17 -33.99 -15.37
N THR A 541 -7.05 -35.31 -15.26
CA THR A 541 -8.05 -36.14 -14.57
C THR A 541 -8.16 -35.76 -13.09
N PHE A 542 -7.02 -35.56 -12.42
CA PHE A 542 -6.99 -35.10 -11.03
C PHE A 542 -7.64 -33.72 -10.85
N GLN A 543 -7.37 -32.76 -11.74
CA GLN A 543 -8.01 -31.45 -11.73
C GLN A 543 -9.52 -31.52 -11.94
N HIS A 544 -10.00 -32.41 -12.82
CA HIS A 544 -11.43 -32.60 -13.05
C HIS A 544 -12.14 -33.18 -11.82
N LEU A 545 -11.51 -34.11 -11.10
CA LEU A 545 -12.04 -34.68 -9.87
C LEU A 545 -12.14 -33.67 -8.71
N LEU A 546 -11.29 -32.64 -8.69
CA LEU A 546 -11.38 -31.55 -7.70
C LEU A 546 -12.50 -30.53 -8.00
N THR A 547 -13.12 -30.62 -9.17
CA THR A 547 -14.23 -29.75 -9.59
C THR A 547 -15.60 -30.43 -9.52
N LEU A 548 -15.64 -31.70 -9.11
CA LEU A 548 -16.84 -32.44 -8.71
C LEU A 548 -17.09 -32.23 -7.22
#